data_AF-A0A496UC88-F1
#
_entry.id   AF-A0A496UC88-F1
#
_cell.length_a   1.000
_cell.length_b   1.000
_cell.length_c   1.000
_cell.angle_alpha   90.00
_cell.angle_beta   90.00
_cell.angle_gamma   90.00
#
_symmetry.space_group_name_H-M   'P 1'
#
loop_
_entity.id
_entity.type
_entity.pdbx_description
1 polymer ?
#
loop_
_entity_poly.entity_id
_entity_poly.type
_entity_poly.pdbx_seq_one_letter_code
_entity_poly.pdbx_strand_id
1 'polypeptide(L)'
;MLTMKIIAKFLFTVFILCFSTTGMSQSETDHSGSWYNPARNGEGFHIQFLEADQALVIWFTYPGTSDNAQTEQAWILGIGEVVSGKIIVTDAIKASGPVFGEDYDKEDVARTIWGDISVTFSGPDNGMVKYDGLDGAGTTQITRITTLADSAISSSLPAGISGAWFDPATDGQGWFVEILSPSAALVYWFTYDQNGNQAWNLGVGTIYANKVVLSESRSGKGTFFGTAFKPEDIEQVLFGMLTLEFHSCSTGRMAY
;
A
#
# COMPACT_ATOMS: atom_id res chain seq x y z
N MET A 1 25.46 3.60 9.44
CA MET A 1 24.87 4.83 10.03
C MET A 1 24.48 5.89 8.99
N LEU A 2 25.08 5.88 7.79
CA LEU A 2 24.67 6.73 6.65
C LEU A 2 23.44 6.17 5.90
N THR A 3 23.26 4.84 5.91
CA THR A 3 22.20 4.09 5.21
C THR A 3 20.79 4.34 5.79
N MET A 4 20.65 4.44 7.11
CA MET A 4 19.34 4.71 7.76
C MET A 4 18.82 6.15 7.53
N LYS A 5 19.70 7.13 7.32
CA LYS A 5 19.29 8.52 7.05
C LYS A 5 18.75 8.71 5.61
N ILE A 6 19.08 7.80 4.70
CA ILE A 6 18.58 7.80 3.33
C ILE A 6 17.20 7.14 3.28
N ILE A 7 16.96 6.07 4.05
CA ILE A 7 15.66 5.38 4.17
C ILE A 7 14.58 6.31 4.75
N ALA A 8 14.90 7.13 5.75
CA ALA A 8 13.95 8.06 6.38
C ALA A 8 13.49 9.22 5.47
N LYS A 9 14.27 9.61 4.46
CA LYS A 9 13.85 10.62 3.47
C LYS A 9 13.15 9.98 2.27
N PHE A 10 13.52 8.76 1.88
CA PHE A 10 13.02 8.13 0.65
C PHE A 10 11.67 7.43 0.78
N LEU A 11 11.25 7.00 1.98
CA LEU A 11 10.01 6.24 2.10
C LEU A 11 8.74 7.04 1.78
N PHE A 12 8.80 8.37 1.92
CA PHE A 12 7.70 9.26 1.52
C PHE A 12 8.14 10.41 0.60
N THR A 13 9.42 10.77 0.48
CA THR A 13 9.86 11.64 -0.63
C THR A 13 10.01 10.83 -1.91
N VAL A 14 8.95 10.16 -2.37
CA VAL A 14 8.85 9.74 -3.76
C VAL A 14 8.38 10.98 -4.52
N PHE A 15 9.29 11.64 -5.24
CA PHE A 15 8.90 12.59 -6.28
C PHE A 15 8.23 11.78 -7.39
N ILE A 16 6.93 11.51 -7.27
CA ILE A 16 6.13 11.05 -8.40
C ILE A 16 5.86 12.29 -9.25
N LEU A 17 6.83 12.61 -10.09
CA LEU A 17 6.56 13.43 -11.25
C LEU A 17 5.72 12.57 -12.20
N CYS A 18 4.63 13.13 -12.70
CA CYS A 18 3.80 12.52 -13.72
C CYS A 18 4.66 12.36 -14.99
N PHE A 19 5.33 11.22 -15.15
CA PHE A 19 6.21 10.96 -16.29
C PHE A 19 5.67 9.86 -17.18
N SER A 20 5.85 10.11 -18.48
CA SER A 20 5.83 9.09 -19.52
C SER A 20 6.99 8.13 -19.31
N THR A 21 6.71 6.83 -19.33
CA THR A 21 7.68 5.74 -19.19
C THR A 21 8.65 5.69 -20.37
N THR A 22 9.72 6.49 -20.35
CA THR A 22 10.85 6.30 -21.27
C THR A 22 11.95 5.52 -20.56
N GLY A 23 11.96 4.20 -20.71
CA GLY A 23 13.11 3.37 -20.34
C GLY A 23 12.81 1.95 -19.87
N MET A 24 11.61 1.68 -19.32
CA MET A 24 11.23 0.33 -18.88
C MET A 24 10.55 -0.44 -20.00
N SER A 25 10.75 -1.77 -20.05
CA SER A 25 9.97 -2.62 -20.93
C SER A 25 8.49 -2.57 -20.52
N GLN A 26 7.58 -2.46 -21.49
CA GLN A 26 6.14 -2.37 -21.25
C GLN A 26 5.59 -3.53 -20.39
N SER A 27 6.29 -4.68 -20.33
CA SER A 27 5.91 -5.85 -19.53
C SER A 27 6.26 -5.77 -18.04
N GLU A 28 7.14 -4.86 -17.62
CA GLU A 28 7.52 -4.73 -16.20
C GLU A 28 6.62 -3.74 -15.45
N THR A 29 6.23 -2.63 -16.09
CA THR A 29 5.22 -1.71 -15.54
C THR A 29 3.82 -2.33 -15.46
N ASP A 30 3.57 -3.40 -16.22
CA ASP A 30 2.29 -4.10 -16.28
C ASP A 30 1.92 -4.77 -14.96
N HIS A 31 2.86 -5.04 -14.05
CA HIS A 31 2.57 -5.71 -12.76
C HIS A 31 2.17 -4.78 -11.62
N SER A 32 2.08 -3.46 -11.87
CA SER A 32 1.58 -2.53 -10.86
C SER A 32 0.09 -2.69 -10.60
N GLY A 33 -0.31 -2.63 -9.34
CA GLY A 33 -1.69 -2.77 -8.88
C GLY A 33 -1.79 -3.62 -7.62
N SER A 34 -3.01 -4.09 -7.37
CA SER A 34 -3.35 -4.87 -6.17
C SER A 34 -3.39 -6.37 -6.48
N TRP A 35 -2.85 -7.16 -5.55
CA TRP A 35 -2.64 -8.60 -5.65
C TRP A 35 -3.06 -9.28 -4.35
N TYR A 36 -3.55 -10.52 -4.42
CA TYR A 36 -3.97 -11.26 -3.22
C TYR A 36 -3.92 -12.76 -3.42
N ASN A 37 -4.00 -13.51 -2.33
CA ASN A 37 -4.26 -14.93 -2.38
C ASN A 37 -5.77 -15.18 -2.18
N PRO A 38 -6.49 -15.79 -3.15
CA PRO A 38 -7.92 -16.10 -2.98
C PRO A 38 -8.26 -16.96 -1.76
N ALA A 39 -7.35 -17.83 -1.33
CA ALA A 39 -7.51 -18.65 -0.11
C ALA A 39 -7.27 -17.86 1.18
N ARG A 40 -6.75 -16.64 1.08
CA ARG A 40 -6.46 -15.73 2.20
C ARG A 40 -7.13 -14.37 1.97
N ASN A 41 -8.36 -14.40 1.47
CA ASN A 41 -9.14 -13.20 1.20
C ASN A 41 -9.24 -12.33 2.46
N GLY A 42 -8.88 -11.05 2.34
CA GLY A 42 -8.84 -10.07 3.43
C GLY A 42 -7.45 -9.50 3.73
N GLU A 43 -6.38 -10.13 3.24
CA GLU A 43 -5.04 -9.54 3.15
C GLU A 43 -4.55 -9.50 1.70
N GLY A 44 -3.55 -8.67 1.42
CA GLY A 44 -3.02 -8.56 0.06
C GLY A 44 -1.84 -7.62 -0.07
N PHE A 45 -1.38 -7.48 -1.30
CA PHE A 45 -0.23 -6.69 -1.67
C PHE A 45 -0.65 -5.58 -2.62
N HIS A 46 -0.14 -4.37 -2.40
CA HIS A 46 -0.05 -3.36 -3.45
C HIS A 46 1.39 -3.34 -3.94
N ILE A 47 1.58 -3.47 -5.26
CA ILE A 47 2.87 -3.46 -5.91
C ILE A 47 2.89 -2.29 -6.88
N GLN A 48 3.91 -1.45 -6.80
CA GLN A 48 4.12 -0.34 -7.73
C GLN A 48 5.55 -0.41 -8.26
N PHE A 49 5.69 -0.61 -9.57
CA PHE A 49 6.98 -0.47 -10.23
C PHE A 49 7.35 1.01 -10.30
N LEU A 50 8.60 1.30 -9.96
CA LEU A 50 9.18 2.63 -9.92
C LEU A 50 10.28 2.73 -10.99
N GLU A 51 10.84 3.93 -11.16
CA GLU A 51 12.03 4.11 -11.98
C GLU A 51 13.25 3.38 -11.41
N ALA A 52 14.33 3.33 -12.20
CA ALA A 52 15.64 2.81 -11.78
C ALA A 52 15.62 1.36 -11.26
N ASP A 53 14.83 0.50 -11.90
CA ASP A 53 14.70 -0.92 -11.54
C ASP A 53 14.31 -1.12 -10.06
N GLN A 54 13.38 -0.30 -9.56
CA GLN A 54 12.85 -0.41 -8.21
C GLN A 54 11.37 -0.75 -8.22
N ALA A 55 10.90 -1.37 -7.13
CA ALA A 55 9.48 -1.56 -6.89
C ALA A 55 9.14 -1.34 -5.41
N LEU A 56 8.05 -0.64 -5.18
CA LEU A 56 7.39 -0.52 -3.89
C LEU A 56 6.50 -1.73 -3.67
N VAL A 57 6.64 -2.37 -2.52
CA VAL A 57 5.76 -3.44 -2.07
C VAL A 57 5.17 -3.06 -0.73
N ILE A 58 3.84 -3.05 -0.65
CA ILE A 58 3.11 -2.94 0.60
C ILE A 58 2.28 -4.18 0.78
N TRP A 59 2.43 -4.83 1.93
CA TRP A 59 1.59 -5.94 2.34
C TRP A 59 0.68 -5.46 3.47
N PHE A 60 -0.61 -5.33 3.19
CA PHE A 60 -1.62 -5.11 4.22
C PHE A 60 -2.11 -6.47 4.75
N THR A 61 -1.96 -6.67 6.04
CA THR A 61 -2.18 -7.95 6.73
C THR A 61 -2.61 -7.68 8.18
N TYR A 62 -2.34 -8.63 9.05
CA TYR A 62 -2.85 -8.72 10.40
C TYR A 62 -1.72 -8.86 11.42
N PRO A 63 -1.99 -8.66 12.72
CA PRO A 63 -0.99 -8.69 13.76
C PRO A 63 -0.27 -10.04 13.82
N GLY A 64 1.05 -9.98 13.99
CA GLY A 64 1.91 -11.13 14.22
C GLY A 64 2.39 -11.22 15.67
N THR A 65 3.33 -12.12 15.92
CA THR A 65 3.89 -12.36 17.26
C THR A 65 4.74 -11.20 17.79
N SER A 66 5.19 -10.29 16.93
CA SER A 66 5.94 -9.09 17.31
C SER A 66 5.04 -7.92 17.73
N ASP A 67 3.73 -8.00 17.47
CA ASP A 67 2.77 -6.95 17.80
C ASP A 67 2.24 -7.07 19.23
N ASN A 68 1.73 -5.95 19.74
CA ASN A 68 1.05 -5.95 21.04
C ASN A 68 -0.38 -6.53 20.92
N ALA A 69 -0.96 -6.89 22.06
CA ALA A 69 -2.27 -7.55 22.11
C ALA A 69 -3.46 -6.66 21.69
N GLN A 70 -3.26 -5.34 21.55
CA GLN A 70 -4.26 -4.37 21.12
C GLN A 70 -4.19 -4.10 19.61
N THR A 71 -3.14 -4.56 18.93
CA THR A 71 -3.00 -4.39 17.48
C THR A 71 -4.05 -5.26 16.79
N GLU A 72 -4.81 -4.68 15.85
CA GLU A 72 -5.86 -5.38 15.11
C GLU A 72 -5.54 -5.55 13.63
N GLN A 73 -4.57 -4.78 13.12
CA GLN A 73 -4.16 -4.71 11.73
C GLN A 73 -2.66 -4.44 11.65
N ALA A 74 -2.04 -4.83 10.54
CA ALA A 74 -0.63 -4.51 10.27
C ALA A 74 -0.44 -4.18 8.79
N TRP A 75 0.61 -3.41 8.49
CA TRP A 75 1.17 -3.41 7.13
C TRP A 75 2.68 -3.40 7.17
N ILE A 76 3.25 -4.08 6.18
CA ILE A 76 4.68 -4.15 5.94
C ILE A 76 4.96 -3.41 4.64
N LEU A 77 6.02 -2.62 4.64
CA LEU A 77 6.38 -1.74 3.53
C LEU A 77 7.86 -1.91 3.19
N GLY A 78 8.20 -1.96 1.91
CA GLY A 78 9.58 -1.86 1.49
C GLY A 78 9.73 -1.50 0.01
N ILE A 79 10.91 -0.98 -0.31
CA ILE A 79 11.35 -0.72 -1.68
C ILE A 79 12.43 -1.74 -1.99
N GLY A 80 12.24 -2.47 -3.07
CA GLY A 80 13.15 -3.51 -3.53
C GLY A 80 13.70 -3.25 -4.91
N GLU A 81 14.76 -3.96 -5.27
CA GLU A 81 15.33 -3.98 -6.62
C GLU A 81 14.56 -4.97 -7.51
N VAL A 82 14.39 -4.60 -8.77
CA VAL A 82 13.82 -5.44 -9.82
C VAL A 82 14.98 -6.07 -10.58
N VAL A 83 15.22 -7.36 -10.36
CA VAL A 83 16.33 -8.10 -10.99
C VAL A 83 15.81 -9.35 -11.64
N SER A 84 16.02 -9.47 -12.95
CA SER A 84 15.58 -10.64 -13.74
C SER A 84 14.08 -10.94 -13.59
N GLY A 85 13.22 -9.92 -13.61
CA GLY A 85 11.76 -10.06 -13.46
C GLY A 85 11.29 -10.45 -12.05
N LYS A 86 12.17 -10.32 -11.05
CA LYS A 86 11.87 -10.58 -9.64
C LYS A 86 12.05 -9.30 -8.82
N ILE A 87 11.13 -9.04 -7.90
CA ILE A 87 11.29 -7.97 -6.89
C ILE A 87 12.01 -8.57 -5.69
N ILE A 88 13.09 -7.93 -5.23
CA ILE A 88 13.83 -8.28 -4.00
C ILE A 88 13.78 -7.08 -3.05
N VAL A 89 12.97 -7.19 -2.01
CA VAL A 89 12.91 -6.23 -0.90
C VAL A 89 13.73 -6.80 0.25
N THR A 90 14.84 -6.15 0.56
CA THR A 90 15.62 -6.42 1.79
C THR A 90 15.20 -5.45 2.88
N ASP A 91 15.11 -5.90 4.13
CA ASP A 91 14.76 -5.07 5.27
C ASP A 91 13.42 -4.31 5.12
N ALA A 92 12.38 -4.99 4.63
CA ALA A 92 11.01 -4.47 4.70
C ALA A 92 10.67 -4.13 6.16
N ILE A 93 9.87 -3.10 6.38
CA ILE A 93 9.65 -2.50 7.71
C ILE A 93 8.18 -2.54 8.13
N LYS A 94 7.96 -2.42 9.44
CA LYS A 94 6.70 -1.99 10.05
C LYS A 94 6.90 -0.63 10.73
N ALA A 95 5.87 0.22 10.64
CA ALA A 95 5.86 1.52 11.29
C ALA A 95 4.88 1.51 12.48
N SER A 96 5.20 2.24 13.54
CA SER A 96 4.36 2.40 14.74
C SER A 96 4.63 3.73 15.42
N GLY A 97 3.79 4.09 16.40
CA GLY A 97 4.06 5.18 17.34
C GLY A 97 3.02 6.30 17.31
N PRO A 98 2.83 7.03 16.18
CA PRO A 98 1.88 8.13 16.15
C PRO A 98 0.46 7.66 16.39
N VAL A 99 -0.37 8.50 17.01
CA VAL A 99 -1.80 8.23 17.19
C VAL A 99 -2.65 8.87 16.09
N PHE A 100 -3.86 8.37 15.91
CA PHE A 100 -4.82 8.95 14.98
C PHE A 100 -5.30 10.35 15.39
N GLY A 101 -5.44 11.26 14.42
CA GLY A 101 -6.15 12.53 14.61
C GLY A 101 -5.23 13.72 14.91
N GLU A 102 -5.76 14.71 15.63
CA GLU A 102 -5.07 15.98 15.92
C GLU A 102 -3.80 15.81 16.77
N ASP A 103 -3.71 14.70 17.50
CA ASP A 103 -2.57 14.37 18.36
C ASP A 103 -1.44 13.64 17.60
N TYR A 104 -1.51 13.54 16.27
CA TYR A 104 -0.45 12.94 15.47
C TYR A 104 0.86 13.75 15.60
N ASP A 105 1.94 13.09 16.01
CA ASP A 105 3.30 13.60 15.95
C ASP A 105 4.16 12.72 15.04
N LYS A 106 4.78 13.32 14.03
CA LYS A 106 5.67 12.60 13.10
C LYS A 106 6.97 12.14 13.76
N GLU A 107 7.38 12.79 14.84
CA GLU A 107 8.59 12.41 15.57
C GLU A 107 8.39 11.10 16.36
N ASP A 108 7.12 10.69 16.56
CA ASP A 108 6.77 9.41 17.17
C ASP A 108 6.91 8.23 16.19
N VAL A 109 7.12 8.48 14.88
CA VAL A 109 7.23 7.40 13.88
C VAL A 109 8.47 6.53 14.15
N ALA A 110 8.23 5.38 14.76
CA ALA A 110 9.18 4.30 14.89
C ALA A 110 9.11 3.38 13.67
N ARG A 111 10.27 2.89 13.23
CA ARG A 111 10.40 1.94 12.11
C ARG A 111 11.23 0.75 12.56
N THR A 112 10.64 -0.43 12.46
CA THR A 112 11.30 -1.69 12.81
C THR A 112 11.46 -2.52 11.55
N ILE A 113 12.68 -3.04 11.34
CA ILE A 113 12.93 -4.03 10.28
C ILE A 113 12.09 -5.26 10.58
N TRP A 114 11.17 -5.56 9.69
CA TRP A 114 10.32 -6.74 9.74
C TRP A 114 10.98 -7.94 9.08
N GLY A 115 11.61 -7.79 7.92
CA GLY A 115 12.26 -8.90 7.23
C GLY A 115 12.33 -8.74 5.72
N ASP A 116 12.59 -9.83 5.01
CA ASP A 116 12.77 -9.81 3.56
C ASP A 116 11.51 -10.28 2.83
N ILE A 117 11.24 -9.66 1.67
CA ILE A 117 10.14 -10.04 0.78
C ILE A 117 10.70 -10.20 -0.63
N SER A 118 10.25 -11.24 -1.33
CA SER A 118 10.57 -11.38 -2.75
C SER A 118 9.35 -11.81 -3.55
N VAL A 119 9.14 -11.18 -4.71
CA VAL A 119 7.99 -11.43 -5.58
C VAL A 119 8.47 -11.94 -6.93
N THR A 120 7.95 -13.08 -7.37
CA THR A 120 8.18 -13.63 -8.71
C THR A 120 6.85 -13.74 -9.44
N PHE A 121 6.77 -13.17 -10.64
CA PHE A 121 5.60 -13.30 -11.51
C PHE A 121 5.74 -14.53 -12.42
N SER A 122 4.69 -15.34 -12.52
CA SER A 122 4.61 -16.51 -13.41
C SER A 122 3.70 -16.29 -14.63
N GLY A 123 3.04 -15.14 -14.69
CA GLY A 123 2.22 -14.66 -15.79
C GLY A 123 1.62 -13.29 -15.49
N PRO A 124 0.79 -12.72 -16.37
CA PRO A 124 0.24 -11.38 -16.20
C PRO A 124 -0.60 -11.24 -14.93
N ASP A 125 -1.30 -12.31 -14.52
CA ASP A 125 -2.21 -12.27 -13.38
C ASP A 125 -1.81 -13.25 -12.26
N ASN A 126 -0.62 -13.83 -12.32
CA ASN A 126 -0.18 -14.85 -11.36
C ASN A 126 1.24 -14.59 -10.88
N GLY A 127 1.45 -14.74 -9.58
CA GLY A 127 2.76 -14.61 -8.96
C GLY A 127 2.88 -15.39 -7.66
N MET A 128 4.06 -15.31 -7.07
CA MET A 128 4.37 -15.89 -5.78
C MET A 128 5.17 -14.89 -4.96
N VAL A 129 4.74 -14.69 -3.72
CA VAL A 129 5.49 -13.95 -2.70
C VAL A 129 6.16 -14.96 -1.78
N LYS A 130 7.47 -14.80 -1.56
CA LYS A 130 8.22 -15.45 -0.49
C LYS A 130 8.63 -14.40 0.52
N TYR A 131 8.49 -14.69 1.80
CA TYR A 131 8.85 -13.79 2.89
C TYR A 131 9.56 -14.53 4.02
N ASP A 132 10.40 -13.80 4.74
CA ASP A 132 11.09 -14.26 5.95
C ASP A 132 11.24 -13.06 6.89
N GLY A 133 10.44 -13.01 7.95
CA GLY A 133 10.39 -11.86 8.85
C GLY A 133 10.09 -12.21 10.30
N LEU A 134 10.03 -11.17 11.13
CA LEU A 134 9.87 -11.24 12.59
C LEU A 134 8.64 -12.05 13.03
N ASP A 135 7.58 -12.01 12.23
CA ASP A 135 6.30 -12.67 12.53
C ASP A 135 6.18 -14.06 11.89
N GLY A 136 7.19 -14.49 11.12
CA GLY A 136 7.26 -15.79 10.48
C GLY A 136 7.82 -15.75 9.06
N ALA A 137 8.00 -16.93 8.48
CA ALA A 137 8.47 -17.12 7.12
C ALA A 137 7.52 -18.01 6.33
N GLY A 138 7.44 -17.80 5.02
CA GLY A 138 6.54 -18.57 4.19
C GLY A 138 6.52 -18.17 2.72
N THR A 139 5.58 -18.78 2.02
CA THR A 139 5.28 -18.48 0.61
C THR A 139 3.78 -18.41 0.41
N THR A 140 3.32 -17.48 -0.43
CA THR A 140 1.92 -17.37 -0.83
C THR A 140 1.81 -17.13 -2.33
N GLN A 141 0.90 -17.83 -2.99
CA GLN A 141 0.55 -17.55 -4.38
C GLN A 141 -0.35 -16.33 -4.40
N ILE A 142 -0.14 -15.45 -5.37
CA ILE A 142 -0.93 -14.25 -5.55
C ILE A 142 -1.53 -14.20 -6.95
N THR A 143 -2.76 -13.74 -7.01
CA THR A 143 -3.50 -13.43 -8.23
C THR A 143 -3.75 -11.92 -8.26
N ARG A 144 -3.71 -11.34 -9.45
CA ARG A 144 -3.98 -9.91 -9.62
C ARG A 144 -5.47 -9.61 -9.43
N ILE A 145 -5.76 -8.50 -8.72
CA ILE A 145 -7.11 -7.93 -8.59
C ILE A 145 -7.27 -6.75 -9.55
N THR A 146 -6.28 -5.86 -9.59
CA THR A 146 -6.36 -4.61 -10.35
C THR A 146 -5.11 -4.41 -11.20
N THR A 147 -5.31 -3.67 -12.29
CA THR A 147 -4.24 -3.05 -13.07
C THR A 147 -4.43 -1.54 -12.98
N LEU A 148 -3.33 -0.79 -13.06
CA LEU A 148 -3.44 0.67 -13.16
C LEU A 148 -4.10 1.04 -14.49
N ALA A 149 -5.01 2.01 -14.45
CA ALA A 149 -5.59 2.59 -15.65
C ALA A 149 -4.50 3.07 -16.63
N ASP A 150 -4.61 2.64 -17.89
CA ASP A 150 -3.81 3.23 -18.96
C ASP A 150 -4.26 4.68 -19.23
N SER A 151 -3.36 5.50 -19.75
CA SER A 151 -3.62 6.88 -20.19
C SER A 151 -4.75 6.98 -21.23
N ALA A 152 -5.15 5.87 -21.85
CA ALA A 152 -6.28 5.77 -22.76
C ALA A 152 -7.66 5.81 -22.07
N ILE A 153 -7.73 5.65 -20.73
CA ILE A 153 -9.00 5.76 -20.01
C ILE A 153 -9.46 7.22 -20.00
N SER A 154 -10.65 7.49 -20.57
CA SER A 154 -11.30 8.81 -20.60
C SER A 154 -11.91 9.21 -19.24
N SER A 155 -11.10 9.11 -18.19
CA SER A 155 -11.39 9.60 -16.84
C SER A 155 -11.30 11.13 -16.79
N SER A 156 -12.07 11.77 -15.90
CA SER A 156 -11.91 13.21 -15.61
C SER A 156 -10.64 13.51 -14.80
N LEU A 157 -10.09 12.50 -14.12
CA LEU A 157 -8.77 12.52 -13.49
C LEU A 157 -7.70 11.93 -14.43
N PRO A 158 -6.50 12.53 -14.54
CA PRO A 158 -5.39 11.92 -15.27
C PRO A 158 -4.99 10.56 -14.70
N ALA A 159 -4.57 9.61 -15.55
CA ALA A 159 -4.09 8.29 -15.12
C ALA A 159 -2.95 8.38 -14.09
N GLY A 160 -2.10 9.41 -14.20
CA GLY A 160 -0.99 9.68 -13.27
C GLY A 160 -1.40 10.11 -11.86
N ILE A 161 -2.70 10.20 -11.55
CA ILE A 161 -3.19 10.28 -10.17
C ILE A 161 -3.02 8.94 -9.44
N SER A 162 -2.97 7.82 -10.18
CA SER A 162 -2.75 6.52 -9.57
C SER A 162 -1.34 6.42 -8.99
N GLY A 163 -1.22 5.97 -7.75
CA GLY A 163 0.05 5.85 -7.04
C GLY A 163 -0.05 6.15 -5.55
N ALA A 164 1.11 6.26 -4.91
CA ALA A 164 1.26 6.63 -3.51
C ALA A 164 1.14 8.14 -3.30
N TRP A 165 0.46 8.54 -2.24
CA TRP A 165 0.29 9.91 -1.79
C TRP A 165 0.44 10.00 -0.27
N PHE A 166 0.87 11.16 0.22
CA PHE A 166 1.03 11.43 1.64
C PHE A 166 0.94 12.93 1.92
N ASP A 167 0.72 13.26 3.19
CA ASP A 167 0.90 14.62 3.70
C ASP A 167 2.28 14.72 4.38
N PRO A 168 3.16 15.65 3.96
CA PRO A 168 4.45 15.88 4.63
C PRO A 168 4.35 16.22 6.12
N ALA A 169 3.22 16.71 6.60
CA ALA A 169 2.98 16.94 8.03
C ALA A 169 2.71 15.64 8.80
N THR A 170 2.25 14.58 8.10
CA THR A 170 1.92 13.27 8.67
C THR A 170 2.61 12.12 7.93
N ASP A 171 3.92 12.24 7.68
CA ASP A 171 4.75 11.37 6.83
C ASP A 171 5.01 9.93 7.35
N GLY A 172 4.24 9.49 8.36
CA GLY A 172 4.09 8.10 8.75
C GLY A 172 2.75 7.49 8.32
N GLN A 173 1.87 8.25 7.70
CA GLN A 173 0.60 7.83 7.09
C GLN A 173 0.64 8.06 5.58
N GLY A 174 -0.26 7.42 4.84
CA GLY A 174 -0.37 7.67 3.40
C GLY A 174 -1.49 6.88 2.74
N TRP A 175 -1.79 7.23 1.50
CA TRP A 175 -2.84 6.60 0.73
C TRP A 175 -2.35 6.16 -0.65
N PHE A 176 -2.92 5.06 -1.13
CA PHE A 176 -2.78 4.62 -2.52
C PHE A 176 -4.06 4.89 -3.24
N VAL A 177 -3.95 5.44 -4.44
CA VAL A 177 -5.07 5.68 -5.33
C VAL A 177 -4.84 4.84 -6.57
N GLU A 178 -5.86 4.11 -7.01
CA GLU A 178 -5.85 3.39 -8.28
C GLU A 178 -7.10 3.79 -9.06
N ILE A 179 -6.94 4.47 -10.18
CA ILE A 179 -8.06 4.68 -11.10
C ILE A 179 -8.37 3.32 -11.75
N LEU A 180 -9.60 2.84 -11.57
CA LEU A 180 -10.06 1.55 -12.11
C LEU A 180 -10.82 1.73 -13.42
N SER A 181 -11.53 2.85 -13.57
CA SER A 181 -12.37 3.17 -14.73
C SER A 181 -12.59 4.69 -14.82
N PRO A 182 -13.26 5.20 -15.87
CA PRO A 182 -13.58 6.63 -15.96
C PRO A 182 -14.34 7.22 -14.77
N SER A 183 -15.04 6.38 -14.00
CA SER A 183 -15.92 6.79 -12.90
C SER A 183 -15.58 6.16 -11.55
N ALA A 184 -14.57 5.29 -11.45
CA ALA A 184 -14.27 4.58 -10.22
C ALA A 184 -12.77 4.58 -9.91
N ALA A 185 -12.43 4.76 -8.62
CA ALA A 185 -11.09 4.61 -8.11
C ALA A 185 -11.08 3.83 -6.79
N LEU A 186 -10.10 2.96 -6.61
CA LEU A 186 -9.82 2.27 -5.36
C LEU A 186 -8.86 3.12 -4.54
N VAL A 187 -9.14 3.26 -3.25
CA VAL A 187 -8.25 3.95 -2.31
C VAL A 187 -7.94 3.04 -1.14
N TYR A 188 -6.65 2.93 -0.82
CA TYR A 188 -6.14 2.38 0.43
C TYR A 188 -5.63 3.53 1.28
N TRP A 189 -5.91 3.53 2.58
CA TRP A 189 -5.36 4.48 3.54
C TRP A 189 -4.69 3.73 4.69
N PHE A 190 -3.41 4.01 4.88
CA PHE A 190 -2.55 3.51 5.95
C PHE A 190 -2.38 4.60 6.99
N THR A 191 -2.83 4.32 8.23
CA THR A 191 -2.93 5.29 9.33
C THR A 191 -2.84 4.59 10.67
N TYR A 192 -2.91 5.28 11.81
CA TYR A 192 -2.81 4.64 13.12
C TYR A 192 -4.17 4.58 13.81
N ASP A 193 -4.30 3.77 14.86
CA ASP A 193 -5.41 3.83 15.80
C ASP A 193 -5.12 4.81 16.96
N GLN A 194 -6.03 4.91 17.93
CA GLN A 194 -5.86 5.77 19.11
C GLN A 194 -4.77 5.30 20.08
N ASN A 195 -4.24 4.09 19.91
CA ASN A 195 -3.18 3.50 20.73
C ASN A 195 -1.82 3.52 20.00
N GLY A 196 -1.76 4.07 18.79
CA GLY A 196 -0.56 4.08 17.95
C GLY A 196 -0.26 2.76 17.24
N ASN A 197 -1.25 1.86 17.18
CA ASN A 197 -1.16 0.64 16.38
C ASN A 197 -1.47 0.94 14.92
N GLN A 198 -0.97 0.08 14.05
CA GLN A 198 -1.27 0.13 12.63
C GLN A 198 -2.78 -0.07 12.38
N ALA A 199 -3.43 0.86 11.68
CA ALA A 199 -4.75 0.70 11.04
C ALA A 199 -4.74 0.91 9.51
N TRP A 200 -5.51 0.12 8.77
CA TRP A 200 -5.67 0.33 7.32
C TRP A 200 -7.13 0.27 6.91
N ASN A 201 -7.49 1.12 5.96
CA ASN A 201 -8.84 1.26 5.42
C ASN A 201 -8.79 1.20 3.90
N LEU A 202 -9.84 0.67 3.29
CA LEU A 202 -9.96 0.71 1.84
C LEU A 202 -11.41 0.90 1.39
N GLY A 203 -11.57 1.36 0.16
CA GLY A 203 -12.88 1.42 -0.47
C GLY A 203 -12.78 1.81 -1.94
N VAL A 204 -13.88 1.59 -2.66
CA VAL A 204 -14.03 2.03 -4.05
C VAL A 204 -14.89 3.28 -4.05
N GLY A 205 -14.31 4.38 -4.52
CA GLY A 205 -14.96 5.68 -4.62
C GLY A 205 -15.42 5.99 -6.04
N THR A 206 -16.37 6.92 -6.15
CA THR A 206 -16.82 7.46 -7.43
C THR A 206 -15.99 8.70 -7.80
N ILE A 207 -15.58 8.79 -9.06
CA ILE A 207 -14.85 9.94 -9.60
C ILE A 207 -15.83 11.03 -10.03
N TYR A 208 -15.65 12.24 -9.49
CA TYR A 208 -16.40 13.45 -9.85
C TYR A 208 -15.43 14.60 -10.14
N ALA A 209 -15.24 14.94 -11.41
CA ALA A 209 -14.29 15.96 -11.83
C ALA A 209 -12.89 15.70 -11.25
N ASN A 210 -12.42 16.55 -10.33
CA ASN A 210 -11.12 16.41 -9.69
C ASN A 210 -11.16 15.66 -8.34
N LYS A 211 -12.25 14.92 -8.05
CA LYS A 211 -12.45 14.25 -6.76
C LYS A 211 -12.67 12.75 -6.90
N VAL A 212 -12.27 12.02 -5.87
CA VAL A 212 -12.72 10.65 -5.59
C VAL A 212 -13.50 10.69 -4.27
N VAL A 213 -14.76 10.27 -4.30
CA VAL A 213 -15.64 10.23 -3.12
C VAL A 213 -15.93 8.78 -2.77
N LEU A 214 -15.42 8.34 -1.63
CA LEU A 214 -15.69 7.05 -1.02
C LEU A 214 -16.77 7.26 0.04
N SER A 215 -18.03 6.94 -0.28
CA SER A 215 -19.12 7.05 0.70
C SER A 215 -18.95 6.10 1.89
N GLU A 216 -18.28 4.97 1.66
CA GLU A 216 -17.92 3.99 2.68
C GLU A 216 -16.50 3.49 2.42
N SER A 217 -15.63 3.64 3.42
CA SER A 217 -14.37 2.91 3.54
C SER A 217 -14.45 1.96 4.72
N ARG A 218 -13.76 0.82 4.63
CA ARG A 218 -13.85 -0.26 5.60
C ARG A 218 -12.48 -0.78 6.01
N SER A 219 -12.39 -1.29 7.22
CA SER A 219 -11.23 -1.98 7.78
C SER A 219 -11.60 -3.44 8.05
N GLY A 220 -10.73 -4.39 7.68
CA GLY A 220 -10.87 -5.78 8.08
C GLY A 220 -10.12 -6.04 9.39
N LYS A 221 -10.76 -6.69 10.37
CA LYS A 221 -10.17 -7.01 11.69
C LYS A 221 -10.52 -8.45 12.11
N GLY A 222 -9.86 -8.99 13.13
CA GLY A 222 -10.28 -10.25 13.78
C GLY A 222 -9.43 -11.49 13.47
N THR A 223 -8.46 -11.39 12.56
CA THR A 223 -7.53 -12.49 12.26
C THR A 223 -6.07 -12.11 12.57
N PHE A 224 -5.14 -13.04 12.32
CA PHE A 224 -3.71 -12.91 12.65
C PHE A 224 -2.80 -13.26 11.47
N PHE A 225 -1.54 -12.87 11.55
CA PHE A 225 -0.53 -13.16 10.53
C PHE A 225 -0.24 -14.67 10.35
N GLY A 226 0.29 -15.03 9.18
CA GLY A 226 0.91 -16.33 8.96
C GLY A 226 -0.06 -17.50 9.02
N THR A 227 0.31 -18.56 9.75
CA THR A 227 -0.52 -19.78 9.89
C THR A 227 -1.74 -19.60 10.79
N ALA A 228 -1.79 -18.50 11.55
CA ALA A 228 -2.95 -18.16 12.38
C ALA A 228 -4.05 -17.43 11.60
N PHE A 229 -3.77 -17.03 10.36
CA PHE A 229 -4.74 -16.38 9.48
C PHE A 229 -5.91 -17.31 9.14
N LYS A 230 -7.10 -16.76 9.29
CA LYS A 230 -8.39 -17.40 9.01
C LYS A 230 -9.31 -16.36 8.37
N PRO A 231 -9.62 -16.46 7.06
CA PRO A 231 -10.44 -15.47 6.38
C PRO A 231 -11.85 -15.35 6.96
N GLU A 232 -12.39 -16.43 7.54
CA GLU A 232 -13.70 -16.46 8.19
C GLU A 232 -13.79 -15.64 9.49
N ASP A 233 -12.65 -15.36 10.13
CA ASP A 233 -12.59 -14.54 11.34
C ASP A 233 -12.59 -13.03 11.02
N ILE A 234 -12.57 -12.65 9.74
CA ILE A 234 -12.45 -11.27 9.33
C ILE A 234 -13.81 -10.56 9.41
N GLU A 235 -13.88 -9.59 10.31
CA GLU A 235 -14.99 -8.66 10.44
C GLU A 235 -14.70 -7.36 9.67
N GLN A 236 -15.65 -6.95 8.83
CA GLN A 236 -15.56 -5.70 8.07
C GLN A 236 -16.21 -4.56 8.86
N VAL A 237 -15.39 -3.66 9.38
CA VAL A 237 -15.83 -2.51 10.16
C VAL A 237 -15.91 -1.28 9.25
N LEU A 238 -17.03 -0.55 9.31
CA LEU A 238 -17.15 0.74 8.63
C LEU A 238 -16.21 1.74 9.30
N PHE A 239 -15.28 2.30 8.53
CA PHE A 239 -14.43 3.39 9.00
C PHE A 239 -15.14 4.74 8.82
N GLY A 240 -15.58 5.06 7.60
CA GLY A 240 -16.22 6.33 7.31
C GLY A 240 -16.11 6.76 5.84
N MET A 241 -16.51 7.99 5.57
CA MET A 241 -16.43 8.60 4.25
C MET A 241 -15.04 9.18 4.03
N LEU A 242 -14.44 8.95 2.86
CA LEU A 242 -13.20 9.61 2.45
C LEU A 242 -13.45 10.43 1.19
N THR A 243 -12.93 11.66 1.14
CA THR A 243 -12.92 12.48 -0.08
C THR A 243 -11.51 12.91 -0.41
N LEU A 244 -11.03 12.50 -1.57
CA LEU A 244 -9.76 12.96 -2.12
C LEU A 244 -10.06 14.01 -3.21
N GLU A 245 -9.43 15.16 -3.13
CA GLU A 245 -9.52 16.23 -4.12
C GLU A 245 -8.12 16.56 -4.66
N PHE A 246 -7.96 16.47 -5.97
CA PHE A 246 -6.69 16.69 -6.65
C PHE A 246 -6.63 18.10 -7.24
N HIS A 247 -5.54 18.81 -7.01
CA HIS A 247 -5.28 20.14 -7.55
C HIS A 247 -4.23 20.10 -8.67
N SER A 248 -3.37 19.09 -8.67
CA SER A 248 -2.42 18.78 -9.74
C SER A 248 -2.05 17.29 -9.69
N CYS A 249 -1.10 16.85 -10.53
CA CYS A 249 -0.58 15.48 -10.49
C CYS A 249 0.28 15.18 -9.25
N SER A 250 0.63 16.20 -8.44
CA SER A 250 1.50 16.04 -7.27
C SER A 250 0.96 16.76 -6.03
N THR A 251 -0.24 17.32 -6.10
CA THR A 251 -0.86 18.04 -4.99
C THR A 251 -2.34 17.72 -4.91
N GLY A 252 -2.80 17.36 -3.72
CA GLY A 252 -4.20 17.14 -3.43
C GLY A 252 -4.46 17.31 -1.94
N ARG A 253 -5.70 17.09 -1.54
CA ARG A 253 -6.12 17.04 -0.14
C ARG A 253 -7.03 15.84 0.07
N MET A 254 -6.94 15.27 1.26
CA MET A 254 -7.86 14.25 1.73
C MET A 254 -8.70 14.84 2.87
N ALA A 255 -9.98 14.47 2.92
CA ALA A 255 -10.88 14.73 4.04
C ALA A 255 -11.51 13.40 4.48
N TYR A 256 -11.64 13.22 5.79
CA TYR A 256 -12.19 12.04 6.47
C TYR A 256 -13.02 12.46 7.68
#